data_AF-A0A8E2WBI5-F1
#
_entry.id   AF-A0A8E2WBI5-F1
#
_cell.length_a   1.000
_cell.length_b   1.000
_cell.length_c   1.000
_cell.angle_alpha   90.00
_cell.angle_beta   90.00
_cell.angle_gamma   90.00
#
_symmetry.space_group_name_H-M   'P 1'
#
loop_
_entity.id
_entity.type
_entity.pdbx_description
1 polymer ?
#
loop_
_entity_poly.entity_id
_entity_poly.type
_entity_poly.pdbx_seq_one_letter_code
_entity_poly.pdbx_strand_id
1 'polypeptide(L)' 'TVSVSVQRSGGNSIDDIIQTRIAETGADLLVLGAYSHSWLRQLLFGGVTRTVLRTAPVAAFLSR' A
#
# COMPACT_ATOMS: atom_id res chain seq x y z
N THR A 1 1.54 -15.69 14.92
CA THR A 1 0.70 -16.23 13.85
C THR A 1 0.52 -15.17 12.80
N VAL A 2 0.79 -15.47 11.53
CA VAL A 2 0.60 -14.52 10.42
C VAL A 2 -0.75 -14.80 9.78
N SER A 3 -1.58 -13.76 9.62
CA SER A 3 -2.87 -13.86 8.94
C SER A 3 -2.76 -13.29 7.54
N VAL A 4 -3.16 -14.07 6.53
CA VAL A 4 -3.18 -13.65 5.13
C VAL A 4 -4.62 -13.45 4.68
N SER A 5 -4.91 -12.31 4.07
CA SER A 5 -6.24 -11.98 3.55
C SER A 5 -6.12 -11.29 2.19
N VAL A 6 -6.90 -11.74 1.22
CA VAL A 6 -6.97 -11.13 -0.11
C VAL A 6 -8.18 -10.21 -0.17
N GLN A 7 -7.99 -8.95 -0.58
CA GLN A 7 -9.05 -7.96 -0.66
C GLN A 7 -9.17 -7.44 -2.11
N ARG A 8 -10.38 -7.50 -2.67
CA ARG A 8 -10.66 -7.00 -4.02
C ARG A 8 -11.01 -5.51 -3.95
N SER A 9 -10.59 -4.74 -4.95
CA SER A 9 -10.80 -3.29 -4.96
C SER A 9 -12.26 -2.85 -5.09
N GLY A 10 -13.09 -3.63 -5.79
CA GLY A 10 -14.54 -3.36 -5.87
C GLY A 10 -14.91 -2.02 -6.49
N GLY A 11 -13.98 -1.34 -7.18
CA GLY A 11 -14.17 0.00 -7.74
C GLY A 11 -13.61 1.13 -6.86
N ASN A 12 -13.20 0.84 -5.62
CA ASN A 12 -12.52 1.80 -4.75
C ASN A 12 -11.04 1.92 -5.11
N SER A 13 -10.50 3.12 -4.95
CA SER A 13 -9.09 3.38 -5.16
C SER A 13 -8.23 2.58 -4.18
N ILE A 14 -7.04 2.15 -4.62
CA ILE A 14 -6.15 1.30 -3.82
C ILE A 14 -5.71 1.98 -2.52
N ASP A 15 -5.57 3.30 -2.52
CA ASP A 15 -5.19 4.10 -1.36
C ASP A 15 -6.23 4.09 -0.25
N ASP A 16 -7.51 4.15 -0.62
CA ASP A 16 -8.63 4.12 0.31
C ASP A 16 -8.65 2.78 1.06
N ILE A 17 -8.53 1.68 0.31
CA ILE A 17 -8.51 0.32 0.85
C ILE A 17 -7.32 0.10 1.80
N ILE A 18 -6.13 0.58 1.42
CA ILE A 18 -4.95 0.45 2.27
C ILE A 18 -5.13 1.25 3.57
N GLN A 19 -5.65 2.48 3.49
CA GLN A 19 -5.89 3.32 4.67
C GLN A 19 -6.93 2.72 5.61
N THR A 20 -8.08 2.29 5.07
CA THR A 20 -9.11 1.60 5.86
C THR A 20 -8.53 0.38 6.56
N ARG A 21 -7.71 -0.42 5.85
CA ARG A 21 -7.15 -1.63 6.42
C ARG A 21 -6.13 -1.35 7.52
N ILE A 22 -5.31 -0.31 7.37
CA ILE A 22 -4.39 0.13 8.43
C ILE A 22 -5.19 0.59 9.65
N ALA A 23 -6.27 1.35 9.45
CA ALA A 23 -7.13 1.81 10.53
C ALA A 23 -7.84 0.66 11.27
N GLU A 24 -8.35 -0.35 10.55
CA GLU A 24 -9.00 -1.53 11.12
C GLU A 24 -8.03 -2.42 11.91
N THR A 25 -6.79 -2.52 11.45
CA THR A 25 -5.78 -3.41 12.06
C THR A 25 -4.93 -2.72 13.11
N GLY A 26 -4.95 -1.38 13.17
CA GLY A 26 -4.06 -0.60 14.03
C GLY A 26 -2.58 -0.80 13.68
N ALA A 27 -2.27 -1.06 12.40
CA ALA A 27 -0.92 -1.42 11.99
C ALA A 27 0.03 -0.21 12.03
N ASP A 28 1.14 -0.31 12.78
CA ASP A 28 2.17 0.75 12.86
C ASP A 28 3.16 0.75 11.68
N LEU A 29 3.16 -0.32 10.87
CA LEU A 29 4.07 -0.50 9.75
C LEU A 29 3.35 -1.10 8.54
N LEU A 30 3.39 -0.39 7.42
CA LEU A 30 2.95 -0.90 6.12
C LEU A 30 4.17 -1.44 5.35
N VAL A 31 4.19 -2.73 5.06
CA VAL A 31 5.20 -3.35 4.18
C VAL A 31 4.60 -3.59 2.81
N LEU A 32 5.17 -2.94 1.80
CA LEU A 32 4.79 -3.12 0.40
C LEU A 32 5.87 -3.96 -0.30
N GLY A 33 5.48 -5.13 -0.80
CA GLY A 33 6.36 -5.95 -1.63
C GLY A 33 6.47 -5.35 -3.03
N ALA A 34 7.68 -4.97 -3.45
CA ALA A 34 7.95 -4.41 -4.77
C ALA A 34 7.96 -5.49 -5.88
N TYR A 35 7.09 -6.49 -5.82
CA TYR A 35 7.08 -7.62 -6.76
C TYR A 35 6.36 -7.29 -8.07
N SER A 36 6.78 -6.21 -8.71
CA SER A 36 6.68 -6.00 -10.16
C SER A 36 7.50 -4.76 -10.49
N HIS A 37 8.58 -4.92 -11.27
CA HIS A 37 9.42 -3.80 -11.75
C HIS A 37 8.60 -2.66 -12.39
N SER A 38 7.38 -2.95 -12.87
CA SER A 38 6.42 -1.99 -13.41
C SER A 38 5.79 -1.06 -12.37
N TRP A 39 5.46 -1.54 -11.16
CA TRP A 39 4.85 -0.71 -10.10
C TRP A 39 5.87 0.25 -9.46
N LEU A 40 7.09 -0.24 -9.19
CA LEU A 40 8.17 0.60 -8.67
C LEU A 40 8.64 1.65 -9.69
N ARG A 41 8.68 1.30 -11.00
CA ARG A 41 8.90 2.31 -12.06
C ARG A 41 7.79 3.36 -12.03
N GLN A 42 6.53 2.96 -11.97
CA GLN A 42 5.41 3.91 -11.98
C GLN A 42 5.39 4.80 -10.71
N LEU A 43 5.86 4.28 -9.58
CA LEU A 43 6.08 5.04 -8.35
C LEU A 43 7.18 6.11 -8.49
N LEU A 44 8.32 5.76 -9.10
CA LEU A 44 9.45 6.67 -9.31
C LEU A 44 9.18 7.73 -10.39
N PHE A 45 8.38 7.40 -11.41
CA PHE A 45 8.06 8.27 -12.54
C PHE A 45 6.78 9.12 -12.35
N GLY A 46 6.16 9.13 -11.16
CA GLY A 46 5.11 10.10 -10.82
C GLY A 46 3.66 9.64 -10.99
N GLY A 47 3.34 8.39 -10.66
CA GLY A 47 1.96 7.89 -10.60
C GLY A 47 1.28 8.04 -9.22
N VAL A 48 -0.03 7.76 -9.19
CA VAL A 48 -0.97 7.74 -8.04
C VAL A 48 -0.34 7.25 -6.72
N THR A 49 0.57 6.27 -6.80
CA THR A 49 1.33 5.69 -5.68
C THR A 49 2.21 6.67 -4.90
N ARG A 50 2.72 7.76 -5.51
CA ARG A 50 3.47 8.81 -4.77
C ARG A 50 2.58 9.55 -3.79
N THR A 51 1.31 9.77 -4.16
CA THR A 51 0.32 10.37 -3.28
C THR A 51 0.03 9.41 -2.12
N VAL A 52 -0.19 8.12 -2.41
CA VAL A 52 -0.45 7.08 -1.38
C VAL A 52 0.70 6.94 -0.38
N LEU A 53 1.96 6.96 -0.82
CA LEU A 53 3.11 6.92 0.09
C LEU A 53 3.29 8.21 0.89
N ARG A 54 2.82 9.35 0.38
CA ARG A 54 2.86 10.63 1.11
C ARG A 54 1.73 10.80 2.12
N THR A 55 0.57 10.21 1.83
CA THR A 55 -0.62 10.24 2.70
C THR A 55 -0.74 9.00 3.57
N ALA A 56 0.17 8.04 3.45
CA ALA A 56 0.22 6.90 4.34
C ALA A 56 0.29 7.39 5.80
N PRO A 57 -0.68 7.05 6.65
CA PRO A 57 -0.70 7.51 8.04
C PRO A 57 0.40 6.87 8.90
N VAL A 58 1.17 5.93 8.33
CA VAL A 58 2.12 5.06 9.04
C VAL A 58 3.39 4.87 8.21
N ALA A 59 4.48 4.46 8.86
CA ALA A 59 5.75 4.21 8.20
C ALA A 59 5.57 3.18 7.08
N ALA A 60 6.03 3.51 5.87
CA ALA A 60 5.98 2.63 4.72
C ALA A 60 7.38 2.07 4.43
N PHE A 61 7.52 0.75 4.46
CA PHE A 61 8.74 0.04 4.09
C PHE A 61 8.56 -0.68 2.75
N LEU A 62 9.51 -0.45 1.84
CA LEU A 62 9.55 -1.11 0.54
C LEU A 62 10.61 -2.21 0.58
N SER A 63 10.17 -3.47 0.59
CA SER A 63 11.06 -4.61 0.47
C SER A 63 11.22 -5.01 -0.99
N ARG A 64 12.47 -5.28 -1.40
CA ARG A 64 12.77 -6.07 -2.59
C ARG A 64 12.34 -7.52 -2.38
#